data_AF-A0A3D9C138-F1
#
_entry.id   AF-A0A3D9C138-F1
#
_cell.length_a   1.000
_cell.length_b   1.000
_cell.length_c   1.000
_cell.angle_alpha   90.00
_cell.angle_beta   90.00
_cell.angle_gamma   90.00
#
_symmetry.space_group_name_H-M   'P 1'
#
loop_
_entity.id
_entity.type
_entity.pdbx_description
1 polymer ?
#
loop_
_entity_poly.entity_id
_entity_poly.type
_entity_poly.pdbx_seq_one_letter_code
_entity_poly.pdbx_strand_id
1 'polypeptide(L)'
;MGEIPVTFNVTLSYFIEPGAGEVGWKDKYRYGSYGLRFDVNNIGEEEEFKKRFNKAAREEDEEINTNAGAGRWVVGKDNRSNGSVHSDFWKGTAADLSTCHYIAVYPVVGWWRERKHLGKVETPTRYTLIISLDTPDQEIELYTTVKNPVEIPIEINAR
;
A
#
# COMPACT_ATOMS: atom_id res chain seq x y z
N MET A 1 8.93 10.12 -24.49
CA MET A 1 8.59 10.32 -23.07
C MET A 1 8.70 9.05 -22.23
N GLY A 2 8.48 7.84 -22.79
CA GLY A 2 8.52 6.60 -22.01
C GLY A 2 9.82 6.36 -21.21
N GLU A 3 10.98 6.73 -21.75
CA GLU A 3 12.30 6.50 -21.12
C GLU A 3 12.68 7.56 -20.06
N ILE A 4 11.83 8.55 -19.80
CA ILE A 4 12.13 9.57 -18.79
C ILE A 4 12.33 8.86 -17.43
N PRO A 5 13.44 9.11 -16.72
CA PRO A 5 13.62 8.56 -15.38
C PRO A 5 12.66 9.25 -14.42
N VAL A 6 11.96 8.45 -13.62
CA VAL A 6 11.00 8.92 -12.64
C VAL A 6 11.27 8.23 -11.31
N THR A 7 11.28 9.00 -10.23
CA THR A 7 11.30 8.45 -8.87
C THR A 7 9.87 8.40 -8.35
N PHE A 8 9.42 7.21 -7.97
CA PHE A 8 8.10 6.99 -7.38
C PHE A 8 8.25 6.73 -5.90
N ASN A 9 7.68 7.61 -5.09
CA ASN A 9 7.70 7.51 -3.63
C ASN A 9 6.30 7.22 -3.13
N VAL A 10 6.21 6.34 -2.15
CA VAL A 10 4.96 6.03 -1.45
C VAL A 10 5.19 6.17 0.03
N THR A 11 4.34 6.97 0.68
CA THR A 11 4.31 7.14 2.12
C THR A 11 2.94 6.77 2.65
N LEU A 12 2.88 5.76 3.50
CA LEU A 12 1.71 5.36 4.27
C LEU A 12 1.89 5.78 5.73
N SER A 13 0.91 6.47 6.29
CA SER A 13 0.88 6.82 7.71
C SER A 13 -0.45 6.43 8.32
N TYR A 14 -0.42 5.95 9.56
CA TYR A 14 -1.62 5.60 10.33
C TYR A 14 -1.41 5.83 11.82
N PHE A 15 -2.51 5.89 12.58
CA PHE A 15 -2.43 5.98 14.03
C PHE A 15 -2.30 4.61 14.66
N ILE A 16 -1.38 4.47 15.62
CA ILE A 16 -1.26 3.25 16.44
C ILE A 16 -2.36 3.27 17.48
N GLU A 17 -3.41 2.47 17.30
CA GLU A 17 -4.47 2.31 18.30
C GLU A 17 -3.94 1.51 19.50
N PRO A 18 -4.04 2.01 20.74
CA PRO A 18 -3.49 1.40 21.95
C PRO A 18 -4.22 0.11 22.36
N GLY A 19 -3.52 -0.72 23.12
CA GLY A 19 -3.95 -2.09 23.42
C GLY A 19 -5.00 -2.10 24.49
N ALA A 20 -6.19 -2.59 24.15
CA ALA A 20 -7.19 -2.90 25.16
C ALA A 20 -6.74 -4.16 25.93
N GLY A 21 -5.91 -3.98 26.96
CA GLY A 21 -5.53 -5.01 27.92
C GLY A 21 -4.48 -4.53 28.91
N GLU A 22 -4.67 -4.90 30.18
CA GLU A 22 -3.71 -4.64 31.26
C GLU A 22 -2.34 -5.26 30.97
N VAL A 23 -1.32 -4.73 31.65
CA VAL A 23 0.10 -5.04 31.59
C VAL A 23 0.38 -6.56 31.65
N GLY A 24 0.25 -7.23 30.50
CA GLY A 24 0.49 -8.65 30.31
C GLY A 24 1.90 -8.89 29.77
N TRP A 25 2.87 -8.94 30.67
CA TRP A 25 4.32 -9.10 30.45
C TRP A 25 4.77 -10.44 29.82
N LYS A 26 3.94 -11.13 29.02
CA LYS A 26 4.36 -12.36 28.30
C LYS A 26 4.80 -12.10 26.85
N ASP A 27 4.28 -11.05 26.21
CA ASP A 27 4.67 -10.68 24.84
C ASP A 27 4.95 -9.17 24.76
N LYS A 28 6.09 -8.75 25.31
CA LYS A 28 6.54 -7.33 25.32
C LYS A 28 6.72 -6.74 23.91
N TYR A 29 6.64 -7.55 22.86
CA TYR A 29 6.84 -7.18 21.46
C TYR A 29 5.56 -7.09 20.61
N ARG A 30 4.37 -7.34 21.19
CA ARG A 30 3.11 -7.31 20.43
C ARG A 30 2.35 -5.99 20.60
N TYR A 31 2.88 -4.89 20.08
CA TYR A 31 2.05 -3.70 19.93
C TYR A 31 2.33 -2.87 18.67
N GLY A 32 1.90 -3.42 17.52
CA GLY A 32 1.91 -2.76 16.22
C GLY A 32 0.51 -2.44 15.67
N SER A 33 -0.48 -2.14 16.53
CA SER A 33 -1.87 -1.83 16.12
C SER A 33 -2.38 -2.75 14.99
N TYR A 34 -2.82 -2.18 13.87
CA TYR A 34 -3.23 -2.88 12.64
C TYR A 34 -2.05 -3.35 11.77
N GLY A 35 -0.86 -2.75 11.97
CA GLY A 35 0.33 -3.02 11.18
C GLY A 35 0.11 -2.79 9.70
N LEU A 36 -0.56 -1.69 9.33
CA LEU A 36 -0.89 -1.41 7.93
C LEU A 36 0.38 -1.41 7.08
N ARG A 37 0.31 -2.06 5.93
CA ARG A 37 1.36 -2.13 4.92
C ARG A 37 0.79 -1.63 3.60
N PHE A 38 1.70 -1.27 2.69
CA PHE A 38 1.35 -1.04 1.30
C PHE A 38 2.18 -1.91 0.37
N ASP A 39 1.60 -2.19 -0.79
CA ASP A 39 2.28 -2.79 -1.92
C ASP A 39 1.72 -2.24 -3.23
N VAL A 40 2.53 -2.30 -4.30
CA VAL A 40 2.18 -1.83 -5.64
C VAL A 40 2.40 -2.97 -6.61
N ASN A 41 1.58 -3.05 -7.66
CA ASN A 41 1.75 -4.08 -8.69
C ASN A 41 3.10 -3.97 -9.39
N ASN A 42 3.63 -5.11 -9.83
CA ASN A 42 4.84 -5.14 -10.64
C ASN A 42 4.55 -4.62 -12.07
N ILE A 43 5.61 -4.36 -12.83
CA ILE A 43 5.51 -3.90 -14.23
C ILE A 43 4.71 -4.93 -15.03
N GLY A 44 3.60 -4.50 -15.63
CA GLY A 44 2.69 -5.36 -16.40
C GLY A 44 1.91 -6.39 -15.57
N GLU A 45 1.91 -6.28 -14.24
CA GLU A 45 1.17 -7.17 -13.35
C GLU A 45 -0.21 -6.59 -13.01
N GLU A 46 -1.29 -7.33 -13.23
CA GLU A 46 -2.64 -6.88 -12.83
C GLU A 46 -3.40 -7.96 -12.05
N GLU A 47 -3.74 -9.07 -12.70
CA GLU A 47 -4.58 -10.11 -12.09
C GLU A 47 -3.88 -10.81 -10.92
N GLU A 48 -2.58 -11.10 -11.07
CA GLU A 48 -1.75 -11.65 -9.99
C GLU A 48 -1.70 -10.74 -8.75
N PHE A 49 -1.67 -9.41 -8.96
CA PHE A 49 -1.70 -8.45 -7.86
C PHE A 49 -3.02 -8.50 -7.10
N LYS A 50 -4.16 -8.54 -7.82
CA LYS A 50 -5.50 -8.65 -7.21
C LYS A 50 -5.61 -9.95 -6.41
N LYS A 51 -5.15 -11.08 -6.96
CA LYS A 51 -5.13 -12.40 -6.30
C LYS A 51 -4.30 -12.39 -5.01
N ARG A 52 -3.16 -11.67 -4.99
CA ARG A 52 -2.28 -11.59 -3.82
C ARG A 52 -2.99 -11.03 -2.59
N PHE A 53 -3.85 -10.03 -2.74
CA PHE A 53 -4.52 -9.36 -1.62
C PHE A 53 -5.98 -9.75 -1.42
N ASN A 54 -6.70 -10.07 -2.49
CA ASN A 54 -8.11 -10.41 -2.42
C ASN A 54 -8.30 -11.93 -2.45
N LYS A 55 -8.68 -12.51 -1.29
CA LYS A 55 -8.97 -13.95 -1.22
C LYS A 55 -10.13 -14.36 -2.14
N ALA A 56 -11.10 -13.49 -2.37
CA ALA A 56 -12.23 -13.77 -3.26
C ALA A 56 -11.85 -13.73 -4.75
N ALA A 57 -10.67 -13.21 -5.10
CA ALA A 57 -10.14 -13.25 -6.46
C ALA A 57 -9.37 -14.55 -6.77
N ARG A 58 -9.29 -15.48 -5.81
CA ARG A 58 -8.50 -16.72 -5.93
C ARG A 58 -9.40 -17.90 -6.26
N GLU A 59 -8.89 -18.82 -7.08
CA GLU A 59 -9.47 -20.15 -7.26
C GLU A 59 -9.04 -21.08 -6.10
N GLU A 60 -9.85 -22.10 -5.80
CA GLU A 60 -9.45 -23.13 -4.83
C GLU A 60 -8.25 -23.89 -5.39
N ASP A 61 -7.14 -23.95 -4.64
CA ASP A 61 -5.85 -24.59 -4.97
C ASP A 61 -4.87 -23.84 -5.91
N GLU A 62 -5.05 -22.55 -6.15
CA GLU A 62 -4.11 -21.76 -6.95
C GLU A 62 -2.82 -21.36 -6.18
N GLU A 63 -1.64 -21.67 -6.74
CA GLU A 63 -0.34 -21.21 -6.20
C GLU A 63 -0.15 -19.71 -6.44
N ILE A 64 0.06 -18.95 -5.37
CA ILE A 64 0.17 -17.49 -5.44
C ILE A 64 1.61 -17.09 -5.75
N ASN A 65 1.80 -16.29 -6.80
CA ASN A 65 3.06 -15.59 -6.98
C ASN A 65 3.26 -14.56 -5.85
N THR A 66 4.20 -14.87 -4.94
CA THR A 66 4.52 -14.01 -3.80
C THR A 66 5.54 -12.92 -4.12
N ASN A 67 6.06 -12.90 -5.35
CA ASN A 67 7.06 -11.92 -5.76
C ASN A 67 6.44 -10.56 -6.05
N ALA A 68 6.40 -9.72 -5.02
CA ALA A 68 5.91 -8.34 -5.07
C ALA A 68 6.86 -7.33 -5.73
N GLY A 69 7.84 -7.80 -6.52
CA GLY A 69 8.91 -6.94 -7.03
C GLY A 69 9.72 -6.33 -5.89
N ALA A 70 9.97 -7.08 -4.81
CA ALA A 70 10.61 -6.57 -3.60
C ALA A 70 11.97 -5.91 -3.86
N GLY A 71 12.71 -6.37 -4.87
CA GLY A 71 14.04 -5.87 -5.21
C GLY A 71 14.09 -4.51 -5.90
N ARG A 72 12.95 -3.95 -6.36
CA ARG A 72 12.94 -2.61 -6.99
C ARG A 72 12.95 -1.47 -5.97
N TRP A 73 12.48 -1.76 -4.77
CA TRP A 73 12.38 -0.81 -3.67
C TRP A 73 13.73 -0.58 -3.02
N VAL A 74 14.05 0.69 -2.74
CA VAL A 74 15.36 1.06 -2.19
C VAL A 74 15.46 0.76 -0.69
N VAL A 75 14.42 1.04 0.09
CA VAL A 75 14.40 0.74 1.53
C VAL A 75 14.03 -0.73 1.74
N GLY A 76 13.05 -1.21 0.98
CA GLY A 76 12.60 -2.59 1.01
C GLY A 76 11.55 -2.85 2.08
N LYS A 77 10.77 -3.91 1.86
CA LYS A 77 9.57 -4.25 2.64
C LYS A 77 9.85 -4.36 4.15
N ASP A 78 10.96 -4.96 4.55
CA ASP A 78 11.26 -5.22 5.96
C ASP A 78 11.72 -3.95 6.69
N ASN A 79 12.47 -3.08 6.02
CA ASN A 79 13.01 -1.87 6.64
C ASN A 79 12.04 -0.69 6.62
N ARG A 80 11.19 -0.56 5.58
CA ARG A 80 10.18 0.52 5.47
C ARG A 80 9.04 0.40 6.47
N SER A 81 8.94 -0.76 7.12
CA SER A 81 7.79 -1.24 7.85
C SER A 81 7.88 -1.02 9.37
N ASN A 82 8.74 -0.11 9.81
CA ASN A 82 8.94 0.17 11.23
C ASN A 82 8.08 1.34 11.71
N GLY A 83 7.41 1.16 12.85
CA GLY A 83 6.53 2.18 13.44
C GLY A 83 5.21 2.36 12.68
N SER A 84 4.75 3.62 12.57
CA SER A 84 3.45 3.98 12.00
C SER A 84 3.52 4.86 10.75
N VAL A 85 4.74 5.10 10.26
CA VAL A 85 5.01 5.80 9.01
C VAL A 85 5.89 4.89 8.19
N HIS A 86 5.43 4.55 6.99
CA HIS A 86 6.12 3.66 6.06
C HIS A 86 6.38 4.42 4.78
N SER A 87 7.65 4.65 4.49
CA SER A 87 8.08 5.39 3.30
C SER A 87 9.11 4.57 2.56
N ASP A 88 8.92 4.45 1.25
CA ASP A 88 9.86 3.78 0.35
C ASP A 88 9.72 4.36 -1.04
N PHE A 89 10.75 4.15 -1.85
CA PHE A 89 10.80 4.66 -3.20
C PHE A 89 11.53 3.69 -4.13
N TRP A 90 11.24 3.83 -5.41
CA TRP A 90 11.99 3.17 -6.46
C TRP A 90 12.11 4.10 -7.67
N LYS A 91 13.07 3.77 -8.54
CA LYS A 91 13.34 4.50 -9.77
C LYS A 91 13.02 3.61 -10.95
N GLY A 92 12.29 4.14 -11.91
CA GLY A 92 11.90 3.45 -13.13
C GLY A 92 11.73 4.42 -14.27
N THR A 93 11.39 3.91 -15.44
CA THR A 93 11.02 4.76 -16.57
C THR A 93 9.54 5.18 -16.46
N ALA A 94 9.17 6.30 -17.09
CA ALA A 94 7.77 6.72 -17.16
C ALA A 94 6.86 5.63 -17.77
N ALA A 95 7.39 4.85 -18.74
CA ALA A 95 6.68 3.72 -19.31
C ALA A 95 6.43 2.62 -18.27
N ASP A 96 7.44 2.22 -17.50
CA ASP A 96 7.28 1.21 -16.45
C ASP A 96 6.24 1.62 -15.40
N LEU A 97 6.33 2.88 -14.96
CA LEU A 97 5.44 3.45 -13.95
C LEU A 97 4.00 3.59 -14.43
N SER A 98 3.77 3.85 -15.71
CA SER A 98 2.41 3.88 -16.27
C SER A 98 1.67 2.54 -16.16
N THR A 99 2.42 1.43 -16.09
CA THR A 99 1.84 0.09 -15.87
C THR A 99 1.66 -0.25 -14.39
N CYS A 100 2.34 0.45 -13.48
CA CYS A 100 2.32 0.21 -12.04
C CYS A 100 1.26 1.09 -11.32
N HIS A 101 -0.01 0.94 -11.67
CA HIS A 101 -1.11 1.82 -11.20
C HIS A 101 -2.01 1.21 -10.11
N TYR A 102 -1.78 -0.04 -9.70
CA TYR A 102 -2.52 -0.67 -8.61
C TYR A 102 -1.75 -0.58 -7.30
N ILE A 103 -2.41 -0.06 -6.27
CA ILE A 103 -1.89 0.02 -4.91
C ILE A 103 -2.83 -0.69 -3.94
N ALA A 104 -2.25 -1.50 -3.06
CA ALA A 104 -2.96 -2.17 -1.99
C ALA A 104 -2.49 -1.60 -0.66
N VAL A 105 -3.45 -1.25 0.22
CA VAL A 105 -3.20 -0.98 1.63
C VAL A 105 -3.89 -2.08 2.42
N TYR A 106 -3.15 -2.77 3.28
CA TYR A 106 -3.65 -3.95 3.97
C TYR A 106 -3.07 -4.09 5.38
N PRO A 107 -3.84 -4.60 6.35
CA PRO A 107 -3.33 -4.85 7.69
C PRO A 107 -2.54 -6.17 7.75
N VAL A 108 -1.66 -6.29 8.73
CA VAL A 108 -1.03 -7.56 9.11
C VAL A 108 -1.64 -8.11 10.40
N VAL A 109 -1.28 -9.35 10.75
CA VAL A 109 -1.77 -9.98 11.98
C VAL A 109 -1.38 -9.14 13.20
N GLY A 110 -2.37 -8.86 14.05
CA GLY A 110 -2.21 -8.11 15.29
C GLY A 110 -3.32 -8.39 16.29
N TRP A 111 -3.25 -7.74 17.46
CA TRP A 111 -4.20 -7.93 18.57
C TRP A 111 -5.66 -7.67 18.15
N TRP A 112 -5.89 -6.74 17.21
CA TRP A 112 -7.20 -6.40 16.66
C TRP A 112 -7.90 -7.61 16.02
N ARG A 113 -7.13 -8.55 15.45
CA ARG A 113 -7.59 -9.80 14.85
C ARG A 113 -7.59 -10.96 15.85
N GLU A 114 -6.58 -11.05 16.71
CA GLU A 114 -6.42 -12.17 17.64
C GLU A 114 -7.41 -12.11 18.82
N ARG A 115 -7.73 -10.91 19.32
CA ARG A 115 -8.64 -10.70 20.46
C ARG A 115 -10.08 -10.54 19.97
N LYS A 116 -10.66 -11.61 19.43
CA LYS A 116 -12.03 -11.62 18.86
C LYS A 116 -13.10 -11.06 19.81
N HIS A 117 -12.95 -11.26 21.12
CA HIS A 117 -13.88 -10.75 22.14
C HIS A 117 -13.98 -9.22 22.20
N LEU A 118 -13.01 -8.49 21.64
CA LEU A 118 -13.02 -7.03 21.58
C LEU A 118 -13.79 -6.45 20.38
N GLY A 119 -14.21 -7.29 19.42
CA GLY A 119 -15.01 -6.83 18.28
C GLY A 119 -14.31 -5.83 17.34
N LYS A 120 -12.97 -5.80 17.31
CA LYS A 120 -12.20 -4.75 16.61
C LYS A 120 -12.05 -4.94 15.10
N VAL A 121 -12.36 -6.12 14.58
CA VAL A 121 -12.22 -6.45 13.14
C VAL A 121 -13.08 -5.54 12.26
N GLU A 122 -14.29 -5.21 12.70
CA GLU A 122 -15.25 -4.37 11.97
C GLU A 122 -15.05 -2.86 12.22
N THR A 123 -13.99 -2.47 12.94
CA THR A 123 -13.78 -1.06 13.30
C THR A 123 -13.07 -0.32 12.17
N PRO A 124 -13.61 0.81 11.67
CA PRO A 124 -12.94 1.61 10.66
C PRO A 124 -11.64 2.21 11.20
N THR A 125 -10.59 2.15 10.40
CA THR A 125 -9.26 2.67 10.73
C THR A 125 -8.88 3.79 9.79
N ARG A 126 -8.35 4.89 10.33
CA ARG A 126 -7.88 6.02 9.54
C ARG A 126 -6.40 5.83 9.16
N TYR A 127 -6.11 6.04 7.89
CA TYR A 127 -4.75 6.10 7.36
C TYR A 127 -4.66 7.21 6.30
N THR A 128 -3.44 7.60 5.98
CA THR A 128 -3.11 8.53 4.90
C THR A 128 -2.10 7.87 3.99
N LEU A 129 -2.35 7.93 2.69
CA LEU A 129 -1.46 7.46 1.65
C LEU A 129 -1.07 8.65 0.79
N ILE A 130 0.23 8.92 0.69
CA ILE A 130 0.80 9.96 -0.16
C ILE A 130 1.65 9.28 -1.21
N ILE A 131 1.41 9.63 -2.46
CA ILE A 131 2.18 9.16 -3.61
C ILE A 131 2.78 10.41 -4.25
N SER A 132 4.09 10.38 -4.51
CA SER A 132 4.76 11.44 -5.24
C SER A 132 5.59 10.88 -6.39
N LEU A 133 5.54 11.59 -7.51
CA LEU A 133 6.36 11.36 -8.69
C LEU A 133 7.35 12.52 -8.78
N ASP A 134 8.62 12.20 -8.86
CA ASP A 134 9.70 13.15 -9.06
C ASP A 134 10.35 12.87 -10.42
N THR A 135 10.41 13.89 -11.27
CA THR A 135 10.89 13.83 -12.65
C THR A 135 11.89 14.95 -12.89
N PRO A 136 12.78 14.82 -13.88
CA PRO A 136 13.54 15.95 -14.38
C PRO A 136 12.63 17.13 -14.76
N ASP A 137 13.19 18.34 -14.75
CA ASP A 137 12.48 19.55 -15.15
C ASP A 137 12.00 19.46 -16.60
N GLN A 138 10.72 19.76 -16.82
CA GLN A 138 10.03 19.62 -18.09
C GLN A 138 8.97 20.71 -18.24
N GLU A 139 9.00 21.43 -19.37
CA GLU A 139 7.94 22.37 -19.73
C GLU A 139 6.71 21.62 -20.25
N ILE A 140 5.85 21.16 -19.34
CA ILE A 140 4.63 20.41 -19.65
C ILE A 140 3.41 21.09 -19.02
N GLU A 141 2.33 21.23 -19.79
CA GLU A 141 1.04 21.70 -19.29
C GLU A 141 0.31 20.59 -18.49
N LEU A 142 0.62 20.48 -17.20
CA LEU A 142 0.00 19.50 -16.31
C LEU A 142 -1.41 19.90 -15.87
N TYR A 143 -1.67 21.20 -15.69
CA TYR A 143 -2.92 21.67 -15.09
C TYR A 143 -4.16 21.24 -15.89
N THR A 144 -4.20 21.58 -17.18
CA THR A 144 -5.34 21.24 -18.06
C THR A 144 -5.48 19.72 -18.23
N THR A 145 -4.36 19.01 -18.33
CA THR A 145 -4.29 17.55 -18.49
C THR A 145 -4.84 16.80 -17.27
N VAL A 146 -4.58 17.30 -16.05
CA VAL A 146 -5.03 16.67 -14.79
C VAL A 146 -6.45 17.12 -14.41
N LYS A 147 -6.81 18.38 -14.65
CA LYS A 147 -8.11 18.93 -14.26
C LYS A 147 -9.28 18.21 -14.93
N ASN A 148 -9.19 17.96 -16.24
CA ASN A 148 -10.25 17.31 -17.01
C ASN A 148 -10.69 15.95 -16.43
N PRO A 149 -9.78 15.01 -16.10
CA PRO A 149 -10.16 13.75 -15.47
C PRO A 149 -10.59 13.87 -14.00
N VAL A 150 -10.05 14.82 -13.22
CA VAL A 150 -10.39 14.97 -11.79
C VAL A 150 -11.80 15.54 -11.57
N GLU A 151 -12.29 16.38 -12.50
CA GLU A 151 -13.67 16.88 -12.45
C GLU A 151 -14.72 15.80 -12.75
N ILE A 152 -14.32 14.64 -13.28
CA ILE A 152 -15.21 13.50 -13.50
C ILE A 152 -15.31 12.72 -12.17
N PRO A 153 -16.45 12.76 -11.47
CA PRO A 153 -16.58 12.09 -10.19
C PRO A 153 -16.44 10.58 -10.40
N ILE A 154 -15.52 9.97 -9.66
CA ILE A 154 -15.37 8.51 -9.62
C ILE A 154 -16.43 7.99 -8.64
N GLU A 155 -17.41 7.22 -9.12
CA GLU A 155 -18.39 6.60 -8.23
C GLU A 155 -17.69 5.58 -7.31
N ILE A 156 -17.59 5.92 -6.03
CA ILE A 156 -17.12 5.00 -5.00
C ILE A 156 -18.31 4.12 -4.62
N ASN A 157 -18.37 2.91 -5.18
CA ASN A 157 -19.34 1.90 -4.76
C ASN A 157 -19.00 1.42 -3.33
N ALA A 158 -19.56 2.10 -2.33
CA ALA A 158 -19.59 1.61 -0.97
C ALA A 158 -20.47 0.35 -0.92
N ARG A 159 -19.90 -0.78 -0.52
CA ARG A 159 -20.65 -1.98 -0.14
C ARG A 159 -21.11 -1.88 1.31
#